data_AF-A0A239QW07-F1
#
_entry.id   AF-A0A239QW07-F1
#
_cell.length_a   1.000
_cell.length_b   1.000
_cell.length_c   1.000
_cell.angle_alpha   90.00
_cell.angle_beta   90.00
_cell.angle_gamma   90.00
#
_symmetry.space_group_name_H-M   'P 1'
#
loop_
_entity.id
_entity.type
_entity.pdbx_description
1 polymer ?
#
loop_
_entity_poly.entity_id
_entity_poly.type
_entity_poly.pdbx_seq_one_letter_code
_entity_poly.pdbx_strand_id
1 'polypeptide(L)'
;TQFDCTGTLPALPNGATHSDTATVTAVGIDSRTPVDDEDEWGGRVPAPSIDIEKWNVETEGVGPEYDESGALTNDGYDGDFDAPRGKAMGVGENLLINFTISNDGNEVLEDIVVSDELTDGSGVIEDLYCVFPDGSTGTEWAGPFEIAVQFDCTGMLPALGEGERHSDLAKVTGVGVDSRTEVDDEDSWNAYVPGPSIDIEKWNDEGEAPEYDETGLLLNDGFAGDFDDDSKELVAGTETTLRFTVSNDGEEALIDVAVSDELTDGVGTITDLVCVFPDGSTGTSWDGPFDVGTQFECAGTLPALNAGESHADLAKVTGVGITSGIAVGDEDEWSAAVPPAEVATEGPNEEGTDAPEGSTPNTGVEGSALLMALASVLLLGGGGALLYARRKRVDA
;
A
#
# COMPACT_ATOMS: atom_id res chain seq x y z
N THR A 1 -25.91 32.19 -72.03
CA THR A 1 -26.48 30.85 -71.77
C THR A 1 -25.66 30.22 -70.68
N GLN A 2 -26.30 29.63 -69.67
CA GLN A 2 -25.62 28.85 -68.65
C GLN A 2 -25.60 27.38 -69.05
N PHE A 3 -24.61 26.65 -68.56
CA PHE A 3 -24.61 25.19 -68.47
C PHE A 3 -24.04 24.84 -67.09
N ASP A 4 -24.44 23.69 -66.55
CA ASP A 4 -24.06 23.28 -65.21
C ASP A 4 -23.15 22.05 -65.29
N CYS A 5 -22.18 21.95 -64.37
CA CYS A 5 -21.26 20.83 -64.25
C CYS A 5 -21.35 20.23 -62.84
N THR A 6 -21.12 18.92 -62.72
CA THR A 6 -21.26 18.18 -61.46
C THR A 6 -20.11 17.19 -61.28
N GLY A 7 -19.33 17.34 -60.21
CA GLY A 7 -18.39 16.32 -59.74
C GLY A 7 -19.06 15.32 -58.80
N THR A 8 -18.28 14.38 -58.27
CA THR A 8 -18.67 13.54 -57.12
C THR A 8 -17.42 13.15 -56.36
N LEU A 9 -17.29 13.64 -55.13
CA LEU A 9 -16.23 13.28 -54.21
C LEU A 9 -16.49 11.85 -53.67
N PRO A 10 -15.52 10.92 -53.72
CA PRO A 10 -15.62 9.65 -53.01
C PRO A 10 -15.72 9.88 -51.50
N ALA A 11 -16.36 8.97 -50.76
CA ALA A 11 -16.37 9.04 -49.29
C ALA A 11 -14.93 9.03 -48.75
N LEU A 12 -14.60 10.03 -47.94
CA LEU A 12 -13.29 10.17 -47.30
C LEU A 12 -13.28 9.39 -45.96
N PRO A 13 -12.09 9.09 -45.40
CA PRO A 13 -11.95 8.61 -44.02
C PRO A 13 -12.51 9.61 -42.99
N ASN A 14 -12.69 9.14 -41.75
CA ASN A 14 -13.00 10.06 -40.65
C ASN A 14 -11.87 11.07 -40.45
N GLY A 15 -12.20 12.29 -40.02
CA GLY A 15 -11.25 13.39 -39.81
C GLY A 15 -10.65 14.02 -41.09
N ALA A 16 -10.85 13.41 -42.26
CA ALA A 16 -10.15 13.80 -43.48
C ALA A 16 -10.69 15.08 -44.12
N THR A 17 -9.78 15.93 -44.60
CA THR A 17 -10.07 17.14 -45.37
C THR A 17 -9.91 16.92 -46.87
N HIS A 18 -10.53 17.80 -47.66
CA HIS A 18 -10.42 17.85 -49.11
C HIS A 18 -10.49 19.30 -49.61
N SER A 19 -9.78 19.58 -50.70
CA SER A 19 -9.83 20.84 -51.43
C SER A 19 -9.76 20.55 -52.94
N ASP A 20 -10.60 21.24 -53.71
CA ASP A 20 -10.70 21.17 -55.17
C ASP A 20 -10.81 22.60 -55.75
N THR A 21 -10.51 22.75 -57.05
CA THR A 21 -10.58 24.05 -57.74
C THR A 21 -11.29 23.89 -59.09
N ALA A 22 -12.45 24.52 -59.22
CA ALA A 22 -13.30 24.44 -60.40
C ALA A 22 -12.92 25.50 -61.44
N THR A 23 -11.87 25.24 -62.24
CA THR A 23 -11.45 26.10 -63.35
C THR A 23 -12.38 25.98 -64.57
N VAL A 24 -12.84 27.12 -65.11
CA VAL A 24 -13.46 27.22 -66.45
C VAL A 24 -12.59 28.07 -67.38
N THR A 25 -12.46 27.67 -68.64
CA THR A 25 -11.74 28.45 -69.67
C THR A 25 -12.50 28.50 -70.99
N ALA A 26 -12.37 29.61 -71.73
CA ALA A 26 -12.97 29.81 -73.04
C ALA A 26 -12.13 30.74 -73.92
N VAL A 27 -12.46 30.80 -75.22
CA VAL A 27 -11.87 31.77 -76.16
C VAL A 27 -12.99 32.44 -76.95
N GLY A 28 -13.03 33.77 -76.94
CA GLY A 28 -14.03 34.53 -77.69
C GLY A 28 -13.91 34.33 -79.21
N ILE A 29 -14.99 33.93 -79.87
CA ILE A 29 -15.00 33.54 -81.30
C ILE A 29 -14.48 34.66 -82.21
N ASP A 30 -14.99 35.89 -82.03
CA ASP A 30 -14.61 37.04 -82.86
C ASP A 30 -13.33 37.73 -82.36
N SER A 31 -13.17 37.87 -81.04
CA SER A 31 -12.04 38.57 -80.41
C SER A 31 -10.74 37.75 -80.41
N ARG A 32 -10.84 36.41 -80.41
CA ARG A 32 -9.76 35.44 -80.16
C ARG A 32 -9.05 35.64 -78.82
N THR A 33 -9.69 36.33 -77.87
CA THR A 33 -9.18 36.55 -76.52
C THR A 33 -9.55 35.35 -75.65
N PRO A 34 -8.59 34.69 -74.97
CA PRO A 34 -8.89 33.77 -73.88
C PRO A 34 -9.59 34.49 -72.72
N VAL A 35 -10.42 33.75 -72.00
CA VAL A 35 -10.96 34.13 -70.69
C VAL A 35 -11.01 32.89 -69.81
N ASP A 36 -10.88 33.10 -68.51
CA ASP A 36 -10.75 32.09 -67.47
C ASP A 36 -11.39 32.61 -66.18
N ASP A 37 -11.85 31.70 -65.33
CA ASP A 37 -12.49 31.95 -64.04
C ASP A 37 -12.32 30.69 -63.16
N GLU A 38 -12.15 30.84 -61.85
CA GLU A 38 -11.85 29.74 -60.92
C GLU A 38 -12.61 29.91 -59.59
N ASP A 39 -13.11 28.80 -59.04
CA ASP A 39 -13.83 28.75 -57.76
C ASP A 39 -13.23 27.64 -56.88
N GLU A 40 -12.89 27.95 -55.61
CA GLU A 40 -12.27 27.01 -54.68
C GLU A 40 -13.34 26.34 -53.80
N TRP A 41 -13.29 25.01 -53.68
CA TRP A 41 -14.20 24.24 -52.83
C TRP A 41 -13.45 23.42 -51.80
N GLY A 42 -13.84 23.53 -50.53
CA GLY A 42 -13.30 22.76 -49.43
C GLY A 42 -14.36 21.92 -48.73
N GLY A 43 -13.95 20.77 -48.17
CA GLY A 43 -14.78 19.92 -47.33
C GLY A 43 -13.97 19.19 -46.26
N ARG A 44 -14.62 18.79 -45.17
CA ARG A 44 -14.05 17.93 -44.12
C ARG A 44 -15.05 16.85 -43.72
N VAL A 45 -14.57 15.70 -43.26
CA VAL A 45 -15.36 14.76 -42.48
C VAL A 45 -15.17 15.10 -41.00
N PRO A 46 -16.23 15.46 -40.27
CA PRO A 46 -16.12 15.76 -38.85
C PRO A 46 -15.80 14.48 -38.05
N ALA A 47 -14.77 14.59 -37.22
CA ALA A 47 -14.34 13.65 -36.20
C ALA A 47 -14.31 14.43 -34.88
N PRO A 48 -15.43 14.50 -34.14
CA PRO A 48 -15.41 15.02 -32.78
C PRO A 48 -14.64 14.02 -31.90
N SER A 49 -13.99 14.57 -30.89
CA SER A 49 -13.26 13.88 -29.84
C SER A 49 -13.24 14.83 -28.64
N ILE A 50 -13.08 14.29 -27.44
CA ILE A 50 -12.95 15.05 -26.20
C ILE A 50 -12.00 14.28 -25.28
N ASP A 51 -11.26 15.01 -24.46
CA ASP A 51 -10.18 14.53 -23.61
C ASP A 51 -10.41 15.09 -22.20
N ILE A 52 -10.29 14.26 -21.16
CA ILE A 52 -10.27 14.67 -19.74
C ILE A 52 -9.08 14.04 -19.02
N GLU A 53 -8.46 14.84 -18.16
CA GLU A 53 -7.19 14.52 -17.52
C GLU A 53 -7.20 15.08 -16.09
N LYS A 54 -6.99 14.23 -15.09
CA LYS A 54 -7.24 14.48 -13.66
C LYS A 54 -5.96 14.34 -12.84
N TRP A 55 -5.59 15.43 -12.18
CA TRP A 55 -4.23 15.58 -11.67
C TRP A 55 -4.12 16.41 -10.39
N ASN A 56 -3.06 16.15 -9.63
CA ASN A 56 -2.71 16.87 -8.42
C ASN A 56 -1.22 17.28 -8.43
N VAL A 57 -0.95 18.56 -8.17
CA VAL A 57 0.41 19.09 -8.01
C VAL A 57 0.71 19.51 -6.58
N GLU A 58 1.77 18.94 -6.03
CA GLU A 58 2.51 19.52 -4.88
C GLU A 58 3.76 20.28 -5.33
N THR A 59 4.36 19.86 -6.44
CA THR A 59 5.55 20.45 -7.05
C THR A 59 5.18 21.38 -8.21
N GLU A 60 5.68 22.62 -8.21
CA GLU A 60 5.51 23.54 -9.33
C GLU A 60 6.14 22.99 -10.62
N GLY A 61 5.34 22.77 -11.67
CA GLY A 61 5.84 22.78 -13.05
C GLY A 61 5.50 21.59 -13.94
N VAL A 62 4.73 20.59 -13.49
CA VAL A 62 4.22 19.51 -14.37
C VAL A 62 2.72 19.32 -14.14
N GLY A 63 1.93 19.99 -14.96
CA GLY A 63 0.53 19.61 -15.25
C GLY A 63 0.47 19.00 -16.65
N PRO A 64 -0.71 18.85 -17.25
CA PRO A 64 -0.83 18.31 -18.60
C PRO A 64 -0.35 19.29 -19.67
N GLU A 65 0.35 18.77 -20.68
CA GLU A 65 0.88 19.47 -21.84
C GLU A 65 0.13 19.01 -23.10
N TYR A 66 -0.46 19.96 -23.82
CA TYR A 66 -1.27 19.72 -25.02
C TYR A 66 -0.61 20.27 -26.30
N ASP A 67 -0.87 19.63 -27.45
CA ASP A 67 -0.37 20.09 -28.76
C ASP A 67 -1.28 21.12 -29.45
N GLU A 68 -0.93 21.55 -30.67
CA GLU A 68 -1.70 22.56 -31.43
C GLU A 68 -3.06 22.07 -31.95
N SER A 69 -3.39 20.79 -31.78
CA SER A 69 -4.72 20.21 -32.00
C SER A 69 -5.53 20.02 -30.72
N GLY A 70 -4.91 20.18 -29.55
CA GLY A 70 -5.54 19.96 -28.25
C GLY A 70 -5.40 18.53 -27.72
N ALA A 71 -4.62 17.66 -28.35
CA ALA A 71 -4.36 16.31 -27.85
C ALA A 71 -3.30 16.33 -26.73
N LEU A 72 -3.49 15.54 -25.68
CA LEU A 72 -2.53 15.35 -24.58
C LEU A 72 -1.19 14.77 -25.09
N THR A 73 -0.08 15.19 -24.50
CA THR A 73 1.28 14.83 -24.96
C THR A 73 2.20 14.22 -23.90
N ASN A 74 1.80 14.21 -22.62
CA ASN A 74 2.65 13.84 -21.48
C ASN A 74 2.01 12.91 -20.43
N ASP A 75 0.94 12.19 -20.79
CA ASP A 75 0.40 10.97 -20.13
C ASP A 75 1.47 10.18 -19.32
N GLY A 76 1.17 9.84 -18.07
CA GLY A 76 2.07 9.13 -17.15
C GLY A 76 3.06 10.03 -16.38
N TYR A 77 2.66 11.24 -16.00
CA TYR A 77 3.52 12.24 -15.33
C TYR A 77 3.30 12.31 -13.81
N ASP A 78 4.25 12.92 -13.07
CA ASP A 78 4.32 12.91 -11.59
C ASP A 78 3.07 13.48 -10.84
N GLY A 79 2.10 14.07 -11.55
CA GLY A 79 0.84 14.59 -10.99
C GLY A 79 -0.42 13.80 -11.37
N ASP A 80 -0.30 12.90 -12.35
CA ASP A 80 -1.28 11.89 -12.71
C ASP A 80 -1.11 10.70 -11.75
N PHE A 81 -2.23 10.22 -11.20
CA PHE A 81 -2.26 9.12 -10.23
C PHE A 81 -3.25 8.01 -10.65
N ASP A 82 -3.36 7.76 -11.96
CA ASP A 82 -4.14 6.68 -12.58
C ASP A 82 -3.66 5.27 -12.14
N ALA A 83 -2.38 5.15 -11.77
CA ALA A 83 -1.81 3.90 -11.29
C ALA A 83 -2.36 3.47 -9.90
N PRO A 84 -2.75 2.19 -9.67
CA PRO A 84 -3.37 1.73 -8.40
C PRO A 84 -2.56 1.83 -7.10
N ARG A 85 -1.30 2.31 -7.13
CA ARG A 85 -0.61 2.75 -5.91
C ARG A 85 -1.15 4.11 -5.44
N GLY A 86 -1.51 4.97 -6.38
CA GLY A 86 -2.00 6.30 -6.14
C GLY A 86 -1.00 7.23 -5.48
N LYS A 87 -1.51 8.40 -5.12
CA LYS A 87 -0.84 9.39 -4.29
C LYS A 87 -0.81 8.94 -2.83
N ALA A 88 0.36 8.97 -2.19
CA ALA A 88 0.46 8.85 -0.73
C ALA A 88 0.08 10.21 -0.08
N MET A 89 -0.74 10.18 0.97
CA MET A 89 -1.28 11.38 1.62
C MET A 89 -0.98 11.44 3.13
N GLY A 90 -0.91 12.66 3.66
CA GLY A 90 -0.91 12.92 5.10
C GLY A 90 -2.26 12.62 5.74
N VAL A 91 -2.26 12.12 6.98
CA VAL A 91 -3.51 11.83 7.70
C VAL A 91 -4.26 13.12 8.01
N GLY A 92 -5.57 13.17 7.76
CA GLY A 92 -6.37 14.36 8.06
C GLY A 92 -6.20 15.53 7.08
N GLU A 93 -5.50 15.35 5.94
CA GLU A 93 -5.30 16.38 4.92
C GLU A 93 -6.36 16.33 3.80
N ASN A 94 -7.06 17.44 3.59
CA ASN A 94 -7.91 17.65 2.41
C ASN A 94 -7.04 18.01 1.20
N LEU A 95 -7.31 17.42 0.03
CA LEU A 95 -6.50 17.61 -1.17
C LEU A 95 -7.32 18.22 -2.33
N LEU A 96 -6.78 19.27 -2.95
CA LEU A 96 -7.35 19.87 -4.16
C LEU A 96 -6.95 19.04 -5.39
N ILE A 97 -7.93 18.49 -6.08
CA ILE A 97 -7.76 17.81 -7.36
C ILE A 97 -8.13 18.76 -8.50
N ASN A 98 -7.37 18.72 -9.58
CA ASN A 98 -7.59 19.51 -10.79
C ASN A 98 -8.02 18.57 -11.90
N PHE A 99 -8.77 19.10 -12.86
CA PHE A 99 -9.20 18.41 -14.06
C PHE A 99 -8.98 19.38 -15.22
N THR A 100 -8.35 18.93 -16.30
CA THR A 100 -8.26 19.71 -17.53
C THR A 100 -9.02 18.96 -18.62
N ILE A 101 -9.93 19.67 -19.30
CA ILE A 101 -10.76 19.12 -20.37
C ILE A 101 -10.33 19.79 -21.67
N SER A 102 -10.09 19.01 -22.72
CA SER A 102 -9.66 19.49 -24.03
C SER A 102 -10.60 19.01 -25.16
N ASN A 103 -10.77 19.84 -26.20
CA ASN A 103 -11.37 19.41 -27.47
C ASN A 103 -10.25 19.11 -28.47
N ASP A 104 -9.78 17.86 -28.49
CA ASP A 104 -8.79 17.30 -29.42
C ASP A 104 -9.40 16.94 -30.80
N GLY A 105 -10.73 17.03 -30.94
CA GLY A 105 -11.45 16.75 -32.18
C GLY A 105 -11.26 17.79 -33.28
N ASN A 106 -11.77 17.51 -34.49
CA ASN A 106 -11.79 18.48 -35.61
C ASN A 106 -13.16 19.18 -35.78
N GLU A 107 -13.97 19.19 -34.72
CA GLU A 107 -15.34 19.66 -34.67
C GLU A 107 -15.62 20.44 -33.37
N VAL A 108 -16.46 21.47 -33.45
CA VAL A 108 -16.95 22.18 -32.26
C VAL A 108 -17.99 21.30 -31.55
N LEU A 109 -17.95 21.27 -30.21
CA LEU A 109 -18.89 20.51 -29.40
C LEU A 109 -19.93 21.42 -28.71
N GLU A 110 -21.14 20.88 -28.50
CA GLU A 110 -22.23 21.42 -27.67
C GLU A 110 -22.61 20.40 -26.57
N ASP A 111 -23.45 20.82 -25.62
CA ASP A 111 -23.98 19.98 -24.52
C ASP A 111 -22.91 19.21 -23.71
N ILE A 112 -21.90 19.95 -23.20
CA ILE A 112 -20.81 19.43 -22.37
C ILE A 112 -21.29 19.13 -20.94
N VAL A 113 -20.88 17.99 -20.39
CA VAL A 113 -21.09 17.61 -18.98
C VAL A 113 -19.79 17.04 -18.41
N VAL A 114 -19.42 17.47 -17.19
CA VAL A 114 -18.30 16.92 -16.40
C VAL A 114 -18.86 16.31 -15.12
N SER A 115 -18.36 15.15 -14.73
CA SER A 115 -18.77 14.41 -13.54
C SER A 115 -17.62 13.61 -12.94
N ASP A 116 -17.79 13.17 -11.70
CA ASP A 116 -16.82 12.40 -10.93
C ASP A 116 -17.58 11.38 -10.06
N GLU A 117 -17.12 10.12 -10.00
CA GLU A 117 -17.72 9.05 -9.19
C GLU A 117 -16.65 8.25 -8.42
N LEU A 118 -16.79 8.18 -7.09
CA LEU A 118 -15.99 7.29 -6.23
C LEU A 118 -16.27 5.82 -6.58
N THR A 119 -15.24 5.10 -7.04
CA THR A 119 -15.36 3.72 -7.54
C THR A 119 -14.99 2.66 -6.49
N ASP A 120 -14.02 2.94 -5.61
CA ASP A 120 -13.69 2.13 -4.43
C ASP A 120 -13.09 2.99 -3.28
N GLY A 121 -13.11 2.45 -2.07
CA GLY A 121 -12.52 3.10 -0.89
C GLY A 121 -13.37 4.21 -0.26
N SER A 122 -12.70 5.28 0.17
CA SER A 122 -13.23 6.41 0.95
C SER A 122 -13.04 7.76 0.24
N GLY A 123 -13.79 8.78 0.68
CA GLY A 123 -13.65 10.17 0.22
C GLY A 123 -14.21 10.43 -1.19
N VAL A 124 -15.47 10.88 -1.28
CA VAL A 124 -16.03 11.38 -2.55
C VAL A 124 -15.51 12.79 -2.80
N ILE A 125 -15.15 13.13 -4.05
CA ILE A 125 -14.75 14.49 -4.42
C ILE A 125 -15.91 15.48 -4.18
N GLU A 126 -15.70 16.41 -3.24
CA GLU A 126 -16.64 17.49 -2.92
C GLU A 126 -16.38 18.75 -3.77
N ASP A 127 -17.38 19.63 -3.88
CA ASP A 127 -17.30 20.94 -4.52
C ASP A 127 -16.74 20.96 -5.97
N LEU A 128 -16.95 19.89 -6.76
CA LEU A 128 -16.58 19.82 -8.19
C LEU A 128 -17.13 21.03 -8.98
N TYR A 129 -16.23 21.76 -9.63
CA TYR A 129 -16.51 23.08 -10.20
C TYR A 129 -15.60 23.39 -11.39
N CYS A 130 -16.20 23.61 -12.57
CA CYS A 130 -15.51 24.03 -13.79
C CYS A 130 -15.66 25.53 -14.07
N VAL A 131 -14.69 26.12 -14.78
CA VAL A 131 -14.74 27.48 -15.32
C VAL A 131 -14.67 27.42 -16.85
N PHE A 132 -15.82 27.58 -17.50
CA PHE A 132 -15.94 27.39 -18.95
C PHE A 132 -15.37 28.58 -19.75
N PRO A 133 -15.00 28.40 -21.04
CA PRO A 133 -14.39 29.43 -21.89
C PRO A 133 -15.18 30.74 -22.05
N ASP A 134 -16.49 30.75 -21.81
CA ASP A 134 -17.33 31.96 -21.83
C ASP A 134 -17.38 32.71 -20.47
N GLY A 135 -16.74 32.17 -19.44
CA GLY A 135 -16.75 32.67 -18.07
C GLY A 135 -17.97 32.26 -17.24
N SER A 136 -18.80 31.34 -17.74
CA SER A 136 -19.80 30.62 -16.93
C SER A 136 -19.15 29.47 -16.15
N THR A 137 -19.88 28.92 -15.17
CA THR A 137 -19.30 28.02 -14.15
C THR A 137 -20.31 26.97 -13.70
N GLY A 138 -19.83 25.76 -13.39
CA GLY A 138 -20.66 24.62 -12.99
C GLY A 138 -20.06 23.29 -13.48
N THR A 139 -20.93 22.32 -13.77
CA THR A 139 -20.58 20.99 -14.32
C THR A 139 -21.30 20.66 -15.64
N GLU A 140 -22.18 21.56 -16.11
CA GLU A 140 -22.91 21.46 -17.38
C GLU A 140 -22.72 22.75 -18.18
N TRP A 141 -22.39 22.66 -19.48
CA TRP A 141 -22.20 23.82 -20.36
C TRP A 141 -22.69 23.56 -21.79
N ALA A 142 -23.52 24.45 -22.32
CA ALA A 142 -24.10 24.31 -23.66
C ALA A 142 -23.10 24.57 -24.82
N GLY A 143 -21.85 24.92 -24.53
CA GLY A 143 -20.85 25.31 -25.54
C GLY A 143 -21.09 26.72 -26.12
N PRO A 144 -20.46 27.05 -27.27
CA PRO A 144 -19.64 26.16 -28.11
C PRO A 144 -18.26 25.88 -27.51
N PHE A 145 -17.90 24.61 -27.40
CA PHE A 145 -16.54 24.20 -27.07
C PHE A 145 -15.72 24.11 -28.36
N GLU A 146 -14.98 25.18 -28.66
CA GLU A 146 -14.17 25.31 -29.87
C GLU A 146 -12.99 24.32 -29.91
N ILE A 147 -12.51 24.00 -31.10
CA ILE A 147 -11.40 23.05 -31.35
C ILE A 147 -10.09 23.57 -30.72
N ALA A 148 -9.29 22.67 -30.13
CA ALA A 148 -8.01 22.95 -29.48
C ALA A 148 -8.08 23.99 -28.35
N VAL A 149 -9.24 24.12 -27.71
CA VAL A 149 -9.44 24.91 -26.49
C VAL A 149 -9.50 23.94 -25.30
N GLN A 150 -8.86 24.33 -24.19
CA GLN A 150 -9.06 23.68 -22.89
C GLN A 150 -9.98 24.49 -21.97
N PHE A 151 -10.53 23.85 -20.95
CA PHE A 151 -11.01 24.49 -19.73
C PHE A 151 -10.71 23.65 -18.49
N ASP A 152 -10.61 24.32 -17.34
CA ASP A 152 -10.22 23.70 -16.07
C ASP A 152 -11.43 23.47 -15.16
N CYS A 153 -11.38 22.38 -14.38
CA CYS A 153 -12.21 22.16 -13.20
C CYS A 153 -11.34 21.86 -11.97
N THR A 154 -11.93 22.03 -10.79
CA THR A 154 -11.34 21.64 -9.51
C THR A 154 -12.36 20.91 -8.65
N GLY A 155 -11.90 19.98 -7.82
CA GLY A 155 -12.68 19.33 -6.77
C GLY A 155 -11.83 19.12 -5.52
N MET A 156 -12.45 18.76 -4.40
CA MET A 156 -11.80 18.57 -3.11
C MET A 156 -11.96 17.12 -2.64
N LEU A 157 -10.88 16.36 -2.58
CA LEU A 157 -10.85 15.10 -1.85
C LEU A 157 -10.87 15.43 -0.34
N PRO A 158 -11.93 15.08 0.41
CA PRO A 158 -11.93 15.24 1.86
C PRO A 158 -10.88 14.33 2.52
N ALA A 159 -10.37 14.79 3.66
CA ALA A 159 -9.35 14.09 4.42
C ALA A 159 -9.65 12.60 4.68
N LEU A 160 -8.68 11.76 4.31
CA LEU A 160 -8.66 10.33 4.55
C LEU A 160 -8.10 9.97 5.94
N GLY A 161 -8.54 8.84 6.47
CA GLY A 161 -8.02 8.23 7.70
C GLY A 161 -6.83 7.30 7.46
N GLU A 162 -6.21 6.88 8.57
CA GLU A 162 -5.12 5.89 8.61
C GLU A 162 -5.46 4.60 7.84
N GLY A 163 -4.58 4.21 6.90
CA GLY A 163 -4.75 3.02 6.07
C GLY A 163 -5.93 3.09 5.08
N GLU A 164 -6.66 4.21 4.99
CA GLU A 164 -7.72 4.36 3.99
C GLU A 164 -7.14 4.54 2.59
N ARG A 165 -7.86 4.01 1.61
CA ARG A 165 -7.59 4.13 0.18
C ARG A 165 -8.77 4.81 -0.50
N HIS A 166 -8.50 5.40 -1.65
CA HIS A 166 -9.44 6.16 -2.46
C HIS A 166 -9.16 5.85 -3.93
N SER A 167 -10.20 5.49 -4.68
CA SER A 167 -10.15 5.31 -6.13
C SER A 167 -11.44 5.85 -6.74
N ASP A 168 -11.34 6.76 -7.70
CA ASP A 168 -12.49 7.38 -8.36
C ASP A 168 -12.27 7.51 -9.88
N LEU A 169 -13.28 8.02 -10.57
CA LEU A 169 -13.29 8.15 -12.04
C LEU A 169 -13.90 9.49 -12.44
N ALA A 170 -13.11 10.33 -13.10
CA ALA A 170 -13.59 11.48 -13.85
C ALA A 170 -14.31 11.01 -15.11
N LYS A 171 -15.31 11.78 -15.54
CA LYS A 171 -15.93 11.60 -16.86
C LYS A 171 -16.32 12.94 -17.46
N VAL A 172 -16.01 13.12 -18.75
CA VAL A 172 -16.57 14.17 -19.58
C VAL A 172 -17.44 13.58 -20.70
N THR A 173 -18.47 14.30 -21.11
CA THR A 173 -19.26 14.00 -22.33
C THR A 173 -19.54 15.28 -23.11
N GLY A 174 -19.72 15.18 -24.43
CA GLY A 174 -20.14 16.27 -25.31
C GLY A 174 -20.76 15.78 -26.62
N VAL A 175 -21.24 16.69 -27.47
CA VAL A 175 -21.90 16.35 -28.75
C VAL A 175 -21.36 17.19 -29.90
N GLY A 176 -20.92 16.57 -30.99
CA GLY A 176 -20.50 17.28 -32.21
C GLY A 176 -21.62 18.10 -32.84
N VAL A 177 -21.41 19.41 -33.06
CA VAL A 177 -22.42 20.36 -33.58
C VAL A 177 -22.87 20.06 -35.02
N ASP A 178 -21.93 19.68 -35.90
CA ASP A 178 -22.13 19.34 -37.32
C ASP A 178 -22.58 17.86 -37.49
N SER A 179 -21.95 16.93 -36.78
CA SER A 179 -22.09 15.47 -36.96
C SER A 179 -23.22 14.86 -36.13
N ARG A 180 -23.51 15.44 -34.96
CA ARG A 180 -24.39 14.90 -33.90
C ARG A 180 -23.93 13.55 -33.37
N THR A 181 -22.62 13.34 -33.34
CA THR A 181 -21.97 12.24 -32.62
C THR A 181 -21.82 12.62 -31.15
N GLU A 182 -22.31 11.79 -30.24
CA GLU A 182 -21.98 11.84 -28.81
C GLU A 182 -20.52 11.36 -28.63
N VAL A 183 -19.74 12.10 -27.85
CA VAL A 183 -18.36 11.73 -27.46
C VAL A 183 -18.25 11.78 -25.94
N ASP A 184 -17.44 10.88 -25.39
CA ASP A 184 -17.20 10.77 -23.96
C ASP A 184 -15.80 10.21 -23.70
N ASP A 185 -15.23 10.61 -22.57
CA ASP A 185 -13.90 10.20 -22.11
C ASP A 185 -13.88 10.06 -20.58
N GLU A 186 -13.00 9.21 -20.07
CA GLU A 186 -12.94 8.79 -18.66
C GLU A 186 -11.49 8.63 -18.19
N ASP A 187 -11.18 9.20 -17.02
CA ASP A 187 -9.83 9.24 -16.47
C ASP A 187 -9.83 8.97 -14.96
N SER A 188 -8.88 8.18 -14.45
CA SER A 188 -8.94 7.62 -13.10
C SER A 188 -7.93 8.21 -12.14
N TRP A 189 -8.26 8.25 -10.85
CA TRP A 189 -7.37 8.83 -9.85
C TRP A 189 -7.40 8.06 -8.54
N ASN A 190 -6.23 7.92 -7.92
CA ASN A 190 -6.04 7.04 -6.78
C ASN A 190 -5.23 7.73 -5.67
N ALA A 191 -5.57 7.45 -4.41
CA ALA A 191 -4.78 7.86 -3.26
C ALA A 191 -4.88 6.88 -2.09
N TYR A 192 -3.96 7.01 -1.13
CA TYR A 192 -3.99 6.33 0.15
C TYR A 192 -3.26 7.10 1.24
N VAL A 193 -3.65 6.91 2.49
CA VAL A 193 -2.81 7.24 3.65
C VAL A 193 -2.01 5.97 3.99
N PRO A 194 -0.66 6.00 3.95
CA PRO A 194 0.13 4.86 4.39
C PRO A 194 -0.21 4.46 5.83
N GLY A 195 -0.20 3.17 6.11
CA GLY A 195 -0.16 2.66 7.48
C GLY A 195 1.29 2.47 7.92
N PRO A 196 1.91 3.39 8.68
CA PRO A 196 3.18 3.10 9.32
C PRO A 196 2.99 2.01 10.38
N SER A 197 4.05 1.24 10.62
CA SER A 197 4.13 0.24 11.68
C SER A 197 5.59 0.14 12.12
N ILE A 198 5.83 -0.38 13.31
CA ILE A 198 7.17 -0.61 13.87
C ILE A 198 7.10 -1.81 14.82
N ASP A 199 8.18 -2.59 14.85
CA ASP A 199 8.31 -3.85 15.59
C ASP A 199 9.58 -3.77 16.45
N ILE A 200 9.52 -4.20 17.71
CA ILE A 200 10.69 -4.39 18.58
C ILE A 200 10.66 -5.75 19.27
N GLU A 201 11.77 -6.46 19.13
CA GLU A 201 11.92 -7.86 19.57
C GLU A 201 13.14 -7.96 20.49
N LYS A 202 12.94 -8.41 21.73
CA LYS A 202 13.90 -8.35 22.84
C LYS A 202 14.32 -9.73 23.32
N TRP A 203 15.57 -10.08 23.03
CA TRP A 203 16.07 -11.44 23.18
C TRP A 203 17.46 -11.53 23.83
N ASN A 204 17.85 -12.75 24.22
CA ASN A 204 19.20 -13.11 24.60
C ASN A 204 19.76 -14.21 23.68
N ASP A 205 21.07 -14.20 23.42
CA ASP A 205 21.71 -15.12 22.45
C ASP A 205 21.78 -16.57 22.98
N GLU A 206 20.83 -17.40 22.55
CA GLU A 206 20.80 -18.86 22.76
C GLU A 206 21.17 -19.65 21.48
N GLY A 207 21.73 -18.98 20.47
CA GLY A 207 22.09 -19.56 19.18
C GLY A 207 21.03 -19.46 18.08
N GLU A 208 19.89 -18.83 18.38
CA GLU A 208 18.86 -18.37 17.44
C GLU A 208 18.66 -16.85 17.63
N ALA A 209 18.06 -16.20 16.64
CA ALA A 209 17.88 -14.75 16.56
C ALA A 209 16.63 -14.43 15.70
N PRO A 210 16.13 -13.19 15.71
CA PRO A 210 15.01 -12.77 14.86
C PRO A 210 15.33 -12.93 13.35
N GLU A 211 14.39 -13.50 12.61
CA GLU A 211 14.37 -13.58 11.15
C GLU A 211 13.19 -12.75 10.62
N TYR A 212 13.45 -11.85 9.68
CA TYR A 212 12.46 -10.96 9.08
C TYR A 212 12.32 -11.19 7.57
N ASP A 213 11.17 -10.85 6.99
CA ASP A 213 10.95 -10.88 5.54
C ASP A 213 11.32 -9.58 4.81
N GLU A 214 11.09 -9.51 3.49
CA GLU A 214 11.43 -8.33 2.67
C GLU A 214 10.53 -7.11 2.91
N THR A 215 9.45 -7.26 3.69
CA THR A 215 8.60 -6.14 4.16
C THR A 215 8.94 -5.70 5.58
N GLY A 216 9.69 -6.51 6.34
CA GLY A 216 10.09 -6.22 7.72
C GLY A 216 9.27 -6.95 8.78
N LEU A 217 8.40 -7.87 8.40
CA LEU A 217 7.59 -8.68 9.33
C LEU A 217 8.41 -9.83 9.93
N LEU A 218 8.26 -10.05 11.25
CA LEU A 218 8.90 -11.14 11.99
C LEU A 218 8.40 -12.52 11.52
N LEU A 219 9.30 -13.50 11.39
CA LEU A 219 9.02 -14.84 10.85
C LEU A 219 9.10 -15.97 11.88
N ASN A 220 9.69 -15.72 13.05
CA ASN A 220 10.05 -16.76 14.02
C ASN A 220 9.84 -16.38 15.50
N ASP A 221 8.89 -15.48 15.77
CA ASP A 221 8.11 -15.34 17.03
C ASP A 221 8.13 -16.63 17.91
N GLY A 222 8.50 -16.50 19.19
CA GLY A 222 8.66 -17.62 20.12
C GLY A 222 9.95 -18.43 19.96
N PHE A 223 11.06 -17.82 19.57
CA PHE A 223 12.35 -18.51 19.37
C PHE A 223 13.16 -18.67 20.67
N ALA A 224 14.22 -19.49 20.65
CA ALA A 224 14.88 -19.93 21.88
C ALA A 224 15.58 -18.84 22.72
N GLY A 225 15.68 -17.61 22.21
CA GLY A 225 16.28 -16.45 22.89
C GLY A 225 15.27 -15.43 23.44
N ASP A 226 14.01 -15.56 23.05
CA ASP A 226 12.85 -14.78 23.47
C ASP A 226 12.25 -15.40 24.75
N PHE A 227 11.79 -14.54 25.67
CA PHE A 227 11.34 -14.88 27.03
C PHE A 227 10.20 -13.94 27.52
N ASP A 228 9.24 -13.64 26.64
CA ASP A 228 8.01 -12.89 26.92
C ASP A 228 7.01 -13.72 27.78
N ASP A 229 6.68 -14.94 27.34
CA ASP A 229 5.60 -15.81 27.84
C ASP A 229 6.14 -16.81 28.90
N ASP A 230 7.46 -16.99 28.99
CA ASP A 230 8.17 -17.91 29.89
C ASP A 230 9.50 -17.28 30.37
N SER A 231 9.99 -17.62 31.58
CA SER A 231 11.17 -16.92 32.16
C SER A 231 12.51 -17.65 32.00
N LYS A 232 13.55 -16.90 31.63
CA LYS A 232 14.94 -17.38 31.52
C LYS A 232 15.54 -17.83 32.85
N GLU A 233 16.06 -19.05 32.93
CA GLU A 233 16.90 -19.48 34.07
C GLU A 233 18.32 -18.88 33.95
N LEU A 234 18.72 -18.06 34.92
CA LEU A 234 20.01 -17.35 34.95
C LEU A 234 20.99 -17.89 36.00
N VAL A 235 22.28 -17.69 35.76
CA VAL A 235 23.37 -18.13 36.64
C VAL A 235 23.77 -17.01 37.62
N ALA A 236 23.54 -17.24 38.92
CA ALA A 236 23.84 -16.30 40.00
C ALA A 236 25.24 -15.65 39.90
N GLY A 237 25.29 -14.33 39.96
CA GLY A 237 26.55 -13.57 39.86
C GLY A 237 27.09 -13.38 38.45
N THR A 238 26.29 -13.62 37.41
CA THR A 238 26.65 -13.43 36.00
C THR A 238 25.79 -12.32 35.39
N GLU A 239 26.43 -11.36 34.71
CA GLU A 239 25.76 -10.33 33.90
C GLU A 239 25.25 -10.95 32.59
N THR A 240 24.09 -10.51 32.08
CA THR A 240 23.50 -11.03 30.84
C THR A 240 23.39 -9.90 29.82
N THR A 241 23.88 -10.12 28.59
CA THR A 241 23.64 -9.19 27.48
C THR A 241 22.28 -9.48 26.89
N LEU A 242 21.41 -8.48 26.89
CA LEU A 242 20.16 -8.49 26.14
C LEU A 242 20.35 -7.74 24.82
N ARG A 243 19.55 -8.11 23.85
CA ARG A 243 19.51 -7.55 22.50
C ARG A 243 18.11 -7.07 22.22
N PHE A 244 18.01 -6.10 21.32
CA PHE A 244 16.76 -5.57 20.82
C PHE A 244 16.95 -5.43 19.32
N THR A 245 16.18 -6.16 18.53
CA THR A 245 16.14 -5.95 17.08
C THR A 245 14.87 -5.16 16.79
N VAL A 246 15.01 -4.04 16.06
CA VAL A 246 13.89 -3.16 15.71
C VAL A 246 13.69 -3.22 14.21
N SER A 247 12.46 -3.41 13.74
CA SER A 247 12.10 -3.47 12.32
C SER A 247 11.07 -2.38 11.96
N ASN A 248 11.11 -1.88 10.72
CA ASN A 248 10.00 -1.14 10.13
C ASN A 248 9.23 -2.06 9.18
N ASP A 249 8.06 -2.52 9.61
CA ASP A 249 7.14 -3.40 8.90
C ASP A 249 5.97 -2.64 8.21
N GLY A 250 5.96 -1.30 8.27
CA GLY A 250 4.89 -0.45 7.75
C GLY A 250 4.92 -0.18 6.24
N GLU A 251 3.92 0.56 5.75
CA GLU A 251 3.85 0.99 4.33
C GLU A 251 4.74 2.21 4.00
N GLU A 252 5.45 2.80 4.97
CA GLU A 252 6.29 3.99 4.78
C GLU A 252 7.50 4.08 5.73
N ALA A 253 8.47 4.94 5.40
CA ALA A 253 9.63 5.19 6.25
C ALA A 253 9.27 6.02 7.50
N LEU A 254 9.99 5.80 8.60
CA LEU A 254 9.75 6.49 9.88
C LEU A 254 10.83 7.54 10.21
N ILE A 255 10.45 8.53 11.01
CA ILE A 255 11.31 9.56 11.62
C ILE A 255 11.06 9.63 13.13
N ASP A 256 11.84 10.45 13.85
CA ASP A 256 11.74 10.64 15.31
C ASP A 256 11.76 9.31 16.11
N VAL A 257 12.58 8.35 15.64
CA VAL A 257 12.65 7.00 16.23
C VAL A 257 13.33 7.05 17.60
N ALA A 258 12.76 6.38 18.60
CA ALA A 258 13.33 6.26 19.93
C ALA A 258 13.12 4.87 20.53
N VAL A 259 14.13 4.34 21.22
CA VAL A 259 14.11 3.06 21.93
C VAL A 259 14.33 3.30 23.42
N SER A 260 13.60 2.58 24.27
CA SER A 260 13.71 2.64 25.72
C SER A 260 13.42 1.29 26.38
N ASP A 261 13.71 1.20 27.68
CA ASP A 261 13.58 -0.01 28.49
C ASP A 261 13.15 0.39 29.92
N GLU A 262 12.17 -0.31 30.48
CA GLU A 262 11.66 -0.07 31.84
C GLU A 262 11.53 -1.37 32.66
N LEU A 263 12.19 -1.44 33.82
CA LEU A 263 12.06 -2.54 34.79
C LEU A 263 10.64 -2.57 35.38
N THR A 264 9.88 -3.63 35.09
CA THR A 264 8.46 -3.78 35.48
C THR A 264 8.29 -4.53 36.80
N ASP A 265 9.07 -5.57 37.08
CA ASP A 265 9.12 -6.27 38.38
C ASP A 265 10.53 -6.83 38.72
N GLY A 266 10.73 -7.21 39.97
CA GLY A 266 11.96 -7.82 40.45
C GLY A 266 13.09 -6.81 40.67
N VAL A 267 14.27 -7.08 40.10
CA VAL A 267 15.50 -6.31 40.27
C VAL A 267 16.36 -6.27 38.99
N GLY A 268 17.31 -5.35 38.94
CA GLY A 268 18.30 -5.27 37.86
C GLY A 268 17.79 -4.52 36.64
N THR A 269 17.70 -3.19 36.72
CA THR A 269 17.47 -2.34 35.54
C THR A 269 18.60 -2.50 34.54
N ILE A 270 18.28 -2.62 33.25
CA ILE A 270 19.25 -2.73 32.16
C ILE A 270 20.14 -1.48 32.13
N THR A 271 21.45 -1.69 31.98
CA THR A 271 22.44 -0.62 31.81
C THR A 271 23.06 -0.64 30.42
N ASP A 272 23.66 0.50 30.05
CA ASP A 272 24.47 0.65 28.84
C ASP A 272 23.72 0.36 27.53
N LEU A 273 22.39 0.48 27.54
CA LEU A 273 21.52 0.37 26.36
C LEU A 273 21.98 1.32 25.25
N VAL A 274 22.35 0.74 24.10
CA VAL A 274 22.77 1.49 22.92
C VAL A 274 22.36 0.77 21.63
N CYS A 275 21.72 1.51 20.74
CA CYS A 275 21.39 1.11 19.38
C CYS A 275 22.49 1.55 18.39
N VAL A 276 22.61 0.83 17.29
CA VAL A 276 23.44 1.17 16.13
C VAL A 276 22.51 1.33 14.92
N PHE A 277 22.23 2.56 14.53
CA PHE A 277 21.24 2.90 13.52
C PHE A 277 21.76 2.63 12.08
N PRO A 278 20.88 2.54 11.06
CA PRO A 278 21.26 2.25 9.67
C PRO A 278 22.30 3.19 9.05
N ASP A 279 22.40 4.45 9.53
CA ASP A 279 23.43 5.42 9.10
C ASP A 279 24.80 5.21 9.79
N GLY A 280 24.90 4.27 10.73
CA GLY A 280 26.08 3.99 11.56
C GLY A 280 26.26 4.91 12.77
N SER A 281 25.28 5.76 13.08
CA SER A 281 25.20 6.52 14.33
C SER A 281 24.76 5.62 15.50
N THR A 282 24.92 6.10 16.73
CA THR A 282 24.66 5.30 17.94
C THR A 282 24.00 6.11 19.05
N GLY A 283 22.99 5.53 19.70
CA GLY A 283 22.25 6.18 20.79
C GLY A 283 21.00 5.40 21.15
N THR A 284 19.98 6.09 21.66
CA THR A 284 18.63 5.54 21.92
C THR A 284 17.54 6.36 21.23
N SER A 285 17.92 7.27 20.33
CA SER A 285 17.02 8.08 19.50
C SER A 285 17.72 8.48 18.20
N TRP A 286 16.97 8.58 17.11
CA TRP A 286 17.47 8.83 15.76
C TRP A 286 16.42 9.57 14.91
N ASP A 287 16.85 10.64 14.24
CA ASP A 287 15.98 11.50 13.42
C ASP A 287 15.44 10.78 12.15
N GLY A 288 16.01 9.63 11.78
CA GLY A 288 15.65 8.84 10.59
C GLY A 288 16.39 9.28 9.31
N PRO A 289 15.92 8.86 8.11
CA PRO A 289 14.75 8.02 7.86
C PRO A 289 15.02 6.53 8.12
N PHE A 290 14.09 5.86 8.78
CA PHE A 290 14.07 4.42 8.98
C PHE A 290 13.23 3.77 7.87
N ASP A 291 13.90 3.29 6.82
CA ASP A 291 13.25 2.75 5.62
C ASP A 291 12.49 1.43 5.88
N VAL A 292 11.40 1.20 5.14
CA VAL A 292 10.57 -0.03 5.19
C VAL A 292 11.41 -1.28 4.91
N GLY A 293 11.15 -2.36 5.64
CA GLY A 293 11.84 -3.64 5.50
C GLY A 293 13.29 -3.61 6.01
N THR A 294 13.72 -2.54 6.68
CA THR A 294 15.05 -2.46 7.30
C THR A 294 14.98 -2.67 8.81
N GLN A 295 16.07 -3.18 9.38
CA GLN A 295 16.21 -3.45 10.80
C GLN A 295 17.43 -2.71 11.37
N PHE A 296 17.40 -2.43 12.67
CA PHE A 296 18.59 -2.01 13.43
C PHE A 296 18.69 -2.72 14.78
N GLU A 297 19.91 -2.75 15.32
CA GLU A 297 20.27 -3.54 16.50
C GLU A 297 20.58 -2.63 17.70
N CYS A 298 20.04 -2.97 18.87
CA CYS A 298 20.47 -2.46 20.16
C CYS A 298 20.97 -3.58 21.07
N ALA A 299 21.82 -3.22 22.03
CA ALA A 299 22.23 -4.12 23.10
C ALA A 299 22.23 -3.39 24.45
N GLY A 300 21.87 -4.12 25.50
CA GLY A 300 21.90 -3.68 26.89
C GLY A 300 22.48 -4.76 27.81
N THR A 301 22.78 -4.42 29.05
CA THR A 301 23.32 -5.36 30.05
C THR A 301 22.41 -5.44 31.27
N LEU A 302 21.85 -6.62 31.53
CA LEU A 302 21.21 -6.98 32.80
C LEU A 302 22.30 -7.21 33.87
N PRO A 303 22.32 -6.42 34.96
CA PRO A 303 23.31 -6.60 36.03
C PRO A 303 23.20 -7.98 36.71
N ALA A 304 24.33 -8.48 37.22
CA ALA A 304 24.41 -9.79 37.84
C ALA A 304 23.45 -9.98 39.04
N LEU A 305 22.46 -10.85 38.86
CA LEU A 305 21.44 -11.18 39.87
C LEU A 305 21.94 -12.21 40.91
N ASN A 306 21.37 -12.17 42.12
CA ASN A 306 21.67 -13.12 43.20
C ASN A 306 20.74 -14.35 43.18
N ALA A 307 21.14 -15.43 43.86
CA ALA A 307 20.37 -16.66 43.90
C ALA A 307 19.00 -16.49 44.58
N GLY A 308 17.92 -16.74 43.83
CA GLY A 308 16.53 -16.51 44.26
C GLY A 308 15.98 -15.11 43.95
N GLU A 309 16.69 -14.28 43.18
CA GLU A 309 16.16 -13.04 42.60
C GLU A 309 15.53 -13.30 41.22
N SER A 310 14.57 -12.46 40.85
CA SER A 310 13.89 -12.44 39.56
C SER A 310 13.91 -11.04 38.96
N HIS A 311 13.57 -10.96 37.69
CA HIS A 311 13.61 -9.77 36.87
C HIS A 311 12.52 -9.87 35.80
N ALA A 312 11.80 -8.78 35.56
CA ALA A 312 10.97 -8.58 34.38
C ALA A 312 11.06 -7.12 33.98
N ASP A 313 11.14 -6.86 32.69
CA ASP A 313 11.24 -5.52 32.11
C ASP A 313 10.58 -5.47 30.72
N LEU A 314 10.48 -4.27 30.17
CA LEU A 314 9.66 -3.97 29.00
C LEU A 314 10.43 -3.04 28.06
N ALA A 315 10.81 -3.55 26.88
CA ALA A 315 11.24 -2.74 25.75
C ALA A 315 10.09 -1.85 25.28
N LYS A 316 10.43 -0.68 24.73
CA LYS A 316 9.50 0.17 23.98
C LYS A 316 10.24 0.84 22.84
N VAL A 317 9.67 0.80 21.64
CA VAL A 317 10.08 1.64 20.51
C VAL A 317 8.94 2.58 20.13
N THR A 318 9.29 3.77 19.63
CA THR A 318 8.34 4.70 19.00
C THR A 318 8.94 5.32 17.75
N GLY A 319 8.11 5.71 16.79
CA GLY A 319 8.48 6.49 15.61
C GLY A 319 7.29 7.26 15.03
N VAL A 320 7.48 7.98 13.93
CA VAL A 320 6.42 8.71 13.22
C VAL A 320 6.55 8.49 11.71
N GLY A 321 5.45 8.16 11.04
CA GLY A 321 5.39 8.02 9.58
C GLY A 321 5.75 9.32 8.86
N ILE A 322 6.73 9.29 7.95
CA ILE A 322 7.29 10.48 7.30
C ILE A 322 6.30 11.20 6.36
N THR A 323 5.29 10.48 5.87
CA THR A 323 4.24 10.93 4.94
C THR A 323 2.92 11.08 5.67
N SER A 324 2.46 10.05 6.39
CA SER A 324 1.16 10.11 7.08
C SER A 324 1.17 11.08 8.27
N GLY A 325 2.33 11.27 8.93
CA GLY A 325 2.45 11.98 10.20
C GLY A 325 1.90 11.21 11.40
N ILE A 326 1.54 9.94 11.24
CA ILE A 326 1.00 9.08 12.30
C ILE A 326 2.13 8.60 13.21
N ALA A 327 1.95 8.75 14.51
CA ALA A 327 2.88 8.23 15.52
C ALA A 327 2.60 6.76 15.80
N VAL A 328 3.63 5.94 15.71
CA VAL A 328 3.63 4.49 15.96
C VAL A 328 4.53 4.13 17.12
N GLY A 329 4.34 2.95 17.69
CA GLY A 329 5.18 2.40 18.72
C GLY A 329 4.73 1.02 19.14
N ASP A 330 5.68 0.26 19.66
CA ASP A 330 5.55 -1.15 19.98
C ASP A 330 6.33 -1.46 21.26
N GLU A 331 5.92 -2.51 21.99
CA GLU A 331 6.41 -2.80 23.34
C GLU A 331 6.50 -4.32 23.58
N ASP A 332 7.65 -4.77 24.11
CA ASP A 332 7.96 -6.20 24.23
C ASP A 332 8.56 -6.57 25.60
N GLU A 333 8.11 -7.68 26.20
CA GLU A 333 8.42 -8.09 27.58
C GLU A 333 9.57 -9.12 27.61
N TRP A 334 10.45 -9.03 28.60
CA TRP A 334 11.47 -10.06 28.82
C TRP A 334 11.58 -10.42 30.30
N SER A 335 11.66 -11.72 30.61
CA SER A 335 11.58 -12.21 31.99
C SER A 335 12.65 -13.24 32.36
N ALA A 336 13.12 -13.17 33.61
CA ALA A 336 14.18 -14.06 34.10
C ALA A 336 14.14 -14.33 35.61
N ALA A 337 14.72 -15.47 36.01
CA ALA A 337 14.90 -15.85 37.40
C ALA A 337 16.21 -16.60 37.64
N VAL A 338 16.86 -16.33 38.77
CA VAL A 338 17.99 -17.13 39.26
C VAL A 338 17.48 -18.17 40.26
N PRO A 339 17.76 -19.47 40.09
CA PRO A 339 17.35 -20.49 41.04
C PRO A 339 17.83 -20.19 42.48
N PRO A 340 17.00 -20.45 43.51
CA PRO A 340 17.43 -20.38 44.90
C PRO A 340 18.62 -21.31 45.14
N ALA A 341 19.64 -20.84 45.84
CA ALA A 341 20.85 -21.63 46.12
C ALA A 341 20.48 -22.95 46.82
N GLU A 342 20.91 -24.09 46.25
CA GLU A 342 20.60 -25.40 46.83
C GLU A 342 21.02 -25.48 48.29
N VAL A 343 20.03 -25.68 49.17
CA VAL A 343 20.29 -25.88 50.60
C VAL A 343 20.94 -27.24 50.77
N ALA A 344 22.28 -27.25 50.83
CA ALA A 344 23.10 -28.43 51.02
C ALA A 344 22.60 -29.24 52.22
N THR A 345 21.91 -30.35 51.94
CA THR A 345 21.41 -31.25 52.98
C THR A 345 22.59 -32.03 53.54
N GLU A 346 22.98 -31.74 54.77
CA GLU A 346 23.95 -32.57 55.49
C GLU A 346 23.42 -33.99 55.57
N GLY A 347 24.03 -34.91 54.82
CA GLY A 347 23.72 -36.33 54.88
C GLY A 347 23.92 -36.84 56.32
N PRO A 348 23.02 -37.70 56.84
CA PRO A 348 23.12 -38.17 58.21
C PRO A 348 24.43 -38.93 58.44
N ASN A 349 25.22 -38.49 59.43
CA ASN A 349 26.47 -39.13 59.80
C ASN A 349 26.26 -40.64 60.11
N GLU A 350 26.96 -41.51 59.38
CA GLU A 350 27.05 -42.93 59.72
C GLU A 350 27.96 -43.14 60.94
N GLU A 351 27.38 -43.07 62.15
CA GLU A 351 28.07 -43.49 63.38
C GLU A 351 27.79 -44.98 63.66
N GLY A 352 28.65 -45.85 63.12
CA GLY A 352 28.48 -47.30 63.20
C GLY A 352 28.94 -47.93 64.53
N THR A 353 28.16 -48.89 65.05
CA THR A 353 28.56 -49.80 66.14
C THR A 353 28.03 -51.23 65.92
N ASP A 354 28.73 -52.23 66.47
CA ASP A 354 28.58 -53.66 66.16
C ASP A 354 27.27 -54.36 66.63
N ALA A 355 26.98 -55.50 66.00
CA ALA A 355 25.86 -56.41 66.31
C ALA A 355 26.19 -57.41 67.45
N PRO A 356 25.26 -58.32 67.85
CA PRO A 356 25.25 -59.63 67.17
C PRO A 356 23.89 -60.40 67.06
N GLU A 357 23.80 -61.19 65.98
CA GLU A 357 23.11 -62.48 65.72
C GLU A 357 21.69 -62.86 66.24
N GLY A 358 20.91 -63.54 65.38
CA GLY A 358 19.52 -63.95 65.68
C GLY A 358 18.88 -65.15 64.92
N SER A 359 19.65 -66.00 64.22
CA SER A 359 19.21 -67.30 63.61
C SER A 359 18.22 -67.31 62.41
N THR A 360 18.15 -68.46 61.72
CA THR A 360 17.54 -68.74 60.38
C THR A 360 16.72 -70.06 60.40
N PRO A 361 16.32 -70.76 59.30
CA PRO A 361 15.82 -70.41 57.94
C PRO A 361 14.52 -71.19 57.52
N ASN A 362 14.01 -70.96 56.29
CA ASN A 362 13.39 -71.93 55.33
C ASN A 362 12.89 -71.14 54.08
N THR A 363 13.16 -71.42 52.78
CA THR A 363 13.09 -72.61 51.88
C THR A 363 11.70 -72.95 51.30
N GLY A 364 11.58 -72.92 49.96
CA GLY A 364 10.36 -73.23 49.17
C GLY A 364 10.20 -72.19 48.04
N VAL A 365 10.63 -72.39 46.78
CA VAL A 365 10.24 -73.35 45.72
C VAL A 365 9.01 -72.88 44.90
N GLU A 366 9.10 -73.11 43.58
CA GLU A 366 8.31 -72.60 42.45
C GLU A 366 6.79 -72.84 42.51
N GLY A 367 6.00 -72.02 41.79
CA GLY A 367 4.55 -72.26 41.63
C GLY A 367 3.77 -71.34 40.68
N SER A 368 3.66 -71.75 39.42
CA SER A 368 2.52 -71.55 38.50
C SER A 368 1.93 -70.14 38.22
N ALA A 369 1.93 -69.78 36.92
CA ALA A 369 0.93 -68.87 36.35
C ALA A 369 -0.43 -69.58 36.14
N LEU A 370 -1.52 -68.81 36.05
CA LEU A 370 -2.81 -69.30 35.52
C LEU A 370 -3.53 -68.20 34.73
N LEU A 371 -4.16 -68.57 33.63
CA LEU A 371 -4.96 -67.70 32.78
C LEU A 371 -6.36 -67.48 33.38
N MET A 372 -7.01 -66.36 33.01
CA MET A 372 -8.32 -66.44 32.37
C MET A 372 -8.43 -65.42 31.23
N ALA A 373 -9.19 -65.77 30.20
CA ALA A 373 -9.44 -64.98 29.01
C ALA A 373 -10.90 -65.17 28.55
N LEU A 374 -11.42 -64.22 27.77
CA LEU A 374 -12.57 -64.24 26.81
C LEU A 374 -12.98 -62.76 26.62
N ALA A 375 -12.87 -62.14 25.44
CA ALA A 375 -13.71 -62.27 24.22
C ALA A 375 -15.12 -61.64 24.41
N SER A 376 -15.73 -60.91 23.47
CA SER A 376 -15.57 -60.75 21.99
C SER A 376 -15.84 -59.28 21.58
N VAL A 377 -15.35 -58.64 20.48
CA VAL A 377 -14.96 -59.01 19.09
C VAL A 377 -16.10 -58.82 18.04
N LEU A 378 -15.91 -57.84 17.11
CA LEU A 378 -16.66 -57.54 15.85
C LEU A 378 -18.13 -57.03 16.00
N LEU A 379 -18.78 -56.25 15.12
CA LEU A 379 -18.54 -55.43 13.89
C LEU A 379 -19.79 -54.50 13.73
N LEU A 380 -19.93 -53.43 12.93
CA LEU A 380 -19.26 -52.68 11.84
C LEU A 380 -19.33 -51.15 12.20
N GLY A 381 -18.97 -50.11 11.42
CA GLY A 381 -18.47 -49.94 10.05
C GLY A 381 -19.24 -48.86 9.26
N GLY A 382 -18.54 -47.97 8.55
CA GLY A 382 -19.12 -46.89 7.73
C GLY A 382 -18.13 -45.73 7.53
N GLY A 383 -18.02 -45.20 6.31
CA GLY A 383 -17.07 -44.14 5.97
C GLY A 383 -17.73 -42.94 5.29
N GLY A 384 -17.04 -41.80 5.29
CA GLY A 384 -17.44 -40.59 4.58
C GLY A 384 -16.25 -39.67 4.35
N ALA A 385 -15.92 -39.42 3.09
CA ALA A 385 -14.95 -38.40 2.67
C ALA A 385 -15.71 -37.25 2.02
N LEU A 386 -15.31 -36.00 2.28
CA LEU A 386 -16.05 -34.83 1.82
C LEU A 386 -15.91 -34.61 0.30
N LEU A 387 -16.96 -34.02 -0.29
CA LEU A 387 -17.00 -33.59 -1.68
C LEU A 387 -16.50 -32.15 -1.81
N TYR A 388 -15.46 -31.93 -2.63
CA TYR A 388 -14.96 -30.61 -2.99
C TYR A 388 -15.88 -29.94 -4.03
N ALA A 389 -16.62 -28.90 -3.62
CA ALA A 389 -17.66 -28.28 -4.44
C ALA A 389 -17.14 -27.10 -5.29
N ARG A 390 -16.53 -27.39 -6.44
CA ARG A 390 -16.03 -26.38 -7.39
C ARG A 390 -17.20 -25.71 -8.13
N ARG A 391 -17.54 -24.46 -7.78
CA ARG A 391 -18.68 -23.73 -8.36
C ARG A 391 -18.25 -22.85 -9.55
N LYS A 392 -18.57 -23.28 -10.79
CA LYS A 392 -18.70 -22.34 -11.92
C LYS A 392 -20.08 -21.69 -11.89
N ARG A 393 -20.16 -20.42 -12.27
CA ARG A 393 -21.30 -19.84 -12.98
C ARG A 393 -20.85 -19.38 -14.36
N VAL A 394 -21.81 -19.31 -15.28
CA VAL A 394 -21.70 -19.00 -16.71
C VAL A 394 -23.04 -18.35 -17.09
N ASP A 395 -23.08 -17.66 -18.24
CA ASP A 395 -24.25 -17.06 -18.89
C ASP A 395 -24.83 -15.80 -18.23
N ALA A 396 -24.31 -14.64 -18.66
CA ALA A 396 -25.07 -13.70 -19.48
C ALA A 396 -24.23 -13.36 -20.72
#